data_AF-A0A8X6VJ78-F1
#
_entry.id   AF-A0A8X6VJ78-F1
#
_cell.length_a   1.000
_cell.length_b   1.000
_cell.length_c   1.000
_cell.angle_alpha   90.00
_cell.angle_beta   90.00
_cell.angle_gamma   90.00
#
_symmetry.space_group_name_H-M   'P 1'
#
loop_
_entity.id
_entity.type
_entity.pdbx_description
1 polymer ?
#
loop_
_entity_poly.entity_id
_entity_poly.type
_entity_poly.pdbx_seq_one_letter_code
_entity_poly.pdbx_strand_id
1 'polypeptide(L)'
;MRNSFRRRLDKSNMEASNDIPLCSNTSVHTRVTDLNAVSQRHTGIYGNERADWLAKEATKLSDLIPMSIPKSYHKKVLKEKIISEWNNLYQISNNAPLTKEFIPSIQSRLKAKHIHPDFKLTQFLTGHGKHI
;
A
#
# COMPACT_ATOMS: atom_id res chain seq x y z
N MET A 1 -48.73 -8.51 -48.35
CA MET A 1 -47.66 -7.94 -49.20
C MET A 1 -46.56 -7.38 -48.31
N ARG A 2 -45.31 -7.61 -48.73
CA ARG A 2 -44.04 -7.33 -48.02
C ARG A 2 -43.68 -5.84 -48.04
N ASN A 3 -42.91 -5.41 -47.03
CA ASN A 3 -41.57 -4.76 -47.12
C ASN A 3 -41.28 -4.01 -45.80
N SER A 4 -40.40 -4.48 -44.90
CA SER A 4 -38.92 -4.45 -44.92
C SER A 4 -38.30 -3.07 -44.64
N PHE A 5 -37.57 -2.88 -43.53
CA PHE A 5 -36.10 -2.76 -43.53
C PHE A 5 -35.50 -2.53 -42.11
N ARG A 6 -34.24 -2.96 -41.98
CA ARG A 6 -33.39 -3.13 -40.79
C ARG A 6 -32.57 -1.87 -40.46
N ARG A 7 -32.18 -1.76 -39.18
CA ARG A 7 -30.94 -1.17 -38.59
C ARG A 7 -30.72 0.35 -38.69
N ARG A 8 -30.46 0.98 -37.53
CA ARG A 8 -29.17 1.66 -37.25
C ARG A 8 -28.98 1.90 -35.73
N LEU A 9 -27.90 1.35 -35.19
CA LEU A 9 -27.24 1.86 -33.98
C LEU A 9 -26.60 3.19 -34.37
N ASP A 10 -26.75 4.23 -33.56
CA ASP A 10 -25.73 5.27 -33.49
C ASP A 10 -25.39 5.58 -32.03
N LYS A 11 -24.22 5.07 -31.65
CA LYS A 11 -23.41 5.59 -30.56
C LYS A 11 -22.67 6.79 -31.15
N SER A 12 -22.98 7.99 -30.69
CA SER A 12 -22.11 9.14 -30.93
C SER A 12 -22.13 10.09 -29.73
N ASN A 13 -20.97 10.13 -29.08
CA ASN A 13 -20.31 11.31 -28.54
C ASN A 13 -20.91 11.96 -27.28
N MET A 14 -20.47 11.45 -26.13
CA MET A 14 -19.99 12.36 -25.09
C MET A 14 -18.53 12.01 -24.82
N GLU A 15 -17.66 12.72 -25.54
CA GLU A 15 -16.22 12.64 -25.42
C GLU A 15 -15.82 12.89 -23.97
N ALA A 16 -14.91 12.06 -23.47
CA ALA A 16 -14.23 12.27 -22.22
C ALA A 16 -13.41 13.57 -22.33
N SER A 17 -13.91 14.67 -21.77
CA SER A 17 -13.08 15.85 -21.53
C SER A 17 -12.07 15.48 -20.44
N ASN A 18 -10.88 15.11 -20.90
CA ASN A 18 -9.68 15.01 -20.11
C ASN A 18 -9.23 16.42 -19.73
N ASP A 19 -9.85 17.00 -18.70
CA ASP A 19 -9.32 18.18 -18.04
C ASP A 19 -8.97 17.81 -16.61
N ILE A 20 -7.75 17.30 -16.43
CA ILE A 20 -7.08 17.27 -15.14
C ILE A 20 -6.60 18.70 -14.89
N PRO A 21 -7.13 19.45 -13.91
CA PRO A 21 -6.50 20.70 -13.53
C PRO A 21 -5.15 20.36 -12.87
N LEU A 22 -4.07 20.64 -13.60
CA LEU A 22 -2.73 20.77 -13.04
C LEU A 22 -2.78 21.86 -11.95
N CYS A 23 -2.80 21.47 -10.68
CA CYS A 23 -2.46 22.39 -9.61
C CYS A 23 -0.93 22.51 -9.56
N SER A 24 -0.43 23.66 -9.97
CA SER A 24 0.98 24.05 -9.95
C SER A 24 1.53 24.14 -8.53
N ASN A 25 2.58 23.36 -8.28
CA ASN A 25 3.74 23.54 -7.39
C ASN A 25 3.60 24.36 -6.08
N THR A 26 3.57 23.60 -4.98
CA THR A 26 4.48 23.66 -3.81
C THR A 26 4.96 25.01 -3.27
N SER A 27 4.55 25.32 -2.04
CA SER A 27 5.45 25.45 -0.88
C SER A 27 4.59 25.55 0.37
N VAL A 28 4.64 24.58 1.29
CA VAL A 28 5.15 24.76 2.66
C VAL A 28 5.44 23.37 3.25
N HIS A 29 6.65 23.23 3.77
CA HIS A 29 7.07 22.27 4.78
C HIS A 29 5.99 22.09 5.88
N THR A 30 5.67 20.85 6.25
CA THR A 30 5.85 20.31 7.63
C THR A 30 5.19 18.94 7.75
N ARG A 31 5.98 17.99 8.26
CA ARG A 31 5.58 16.68 8.75
C ARG A 31 4.60 16.85 9.92
N VAL A 32 3.38 16.34 9.81
CA VAL A 32 2.72 15.45 10.79
C VAL A 32 1.67 14.67 10.02
N THR A 33 1.70 13.34 10.02
CA THR A 33 0.54 12.55 9.58
C THR A 33 -0.38 12.43 10.79
N ASP A 34 -1.04 13.53 11.14
CA ASP A 34 -2.15 13.47 12.05
C ASP A 34 -3.28 12.74 11.32
N LEU A 35 -3.49 11.48 11.68
CA LEU A 35 -4.70 10.73 11.36
C LEU A 35 -5.86 11.35 12.14
N ASN A 36 -6.24 12.57 11.76
CA ASN A 36 -7.51 13.13 12.16
C ASN A 36 -8.58 12.34 11.42
N ALA A 37 -9.19 11.38 12.12
CA ALA A 37 -10.41 10.75 11.66
C ALA A 37 -11.48 11.85 11.54
N VAL A 38 -11.66 12.42 10.35
CA VAL A 38 -12.82 13.25 10.02
C VAL A 38 -14.01 12.31 9.85
N SER A 39 -14.46 11.75 10.97
CA SER A 39 -15.70 11.01 11.07
C SER A 39 -16.82 11.98 11.44
N GLN A 40 -17.20 12.82 10.47
CA GLN A 40 -18.53 13.40 10.47
C GLN A 40 -19.22 12.87 9.22
N ARG A 41 -20.19 11.95 9.41
CA ARG A 41 -21.17 11.69 8.36
C ARG A 41 -21.87 13.03 8.09
N HIS A 42 -21.93 13.41 6.81
CA HIS A 42 -22.63 14.59 6.29
C HIS A 42 -21.92 15.95 6.36
N THR A 43 -20.58 16.00 6.31
CA THR A 43 -19.84 17.28 6.20
C THR A 43 -19.72 17.87 4.79
N GLY A 44 -20.44 17.39 3.78
CA GLY A 44 -20.40 17.99 2.45
C GLY A 44 -19.04 17.89 1.73
N ILE A 45 -18.11 17.06 2.25
CA ILE A 45 -16.80 16.88 1.65
C ILE A 45 -16.97 15.97 0.43
N TYR A 46 -16.84 16.56 -0.76
CA TYR A 46 -17.01 15.88 -2.05
C TYR A 46 -16.24 14.55 -2.14
N GLY A 47 -14.99 14.51 -1.63
CA GLY A 47 -14.18 13.29 -1.61
C GLY A 47 -14.77 12.16 -0.76
N ASN A 48 -15.35 12.48 0.40
CA ASN A 48 -15.97 11.50 1.30
C ASN A 48 -17.29 10.99 0.71
N GLU A 49 -18.09 11.89 0.13
CA GLU A 49 -19.35 11.54 -0.52
C GLU A 49 -19.12 10.70 -1.77
N ARG A 50 -18.09 11.03 -2.56
CA ARG A 50 -17.67 10.23 -3.72
C ARG A 50 -17.20 8.85 -3.30
N ALA A 51 -16.43 8.74 -2.21
CA ALA A 51 -16.00 7.45 -1.66
C ALA A 51 -17.20 6.62 -1.15
N ASP A 52 -18.14 7.23 -0.44
CA ASP A 52 -19.36 6.57 0.06
C ASP A 52 -20.27 6.12 -1.09
N TRP A 53 -20.42 6.94 -2.14
CA TRP A 53 -21.14 6.57 -3.35
C TRP A 53 -20.47 5.37 -4.06
N LEU A 54 -19.15 5.40 -4.24
CA LEU A 54 -18.40 4.28 -4.82
C LEU A 54 -18.55 3.01 -3.99
N ALA A 55 -18.53 3.10 -2.65
CA ALA A 55 -18.74 1.95 -1.78
C ALA A 55 -20.15 1.37 -1.94
N LYS A 56 -21.19 2.22 -2.02
CA LYS A 56 -22.58 1.79 -2.27
C LYS A 56 -22.73 1.14 -3.64
N GLU A 57 -22.15 1.71 -4.69
CA GLU A 57 -22.16 1.09 -6.02
C GLU A 57 -21.42 -0.25 -6.04
N ALA A 58 -20.30 -0.37 -5.32
CA ALA A 58 -19.57 -1.63 -5.21
C ALA A 58 -20.39 -2.74 -4.51
N THR A 59 -21.27 -2.40 -3.56
CA THR A 59 -22.17 -3.40 -2.95
C THR A 59 -23.25 -3.93 -3.90
N LYS A 60 -23.59 -3.18 -4.97
CA LYS A 60 -24.56 -3.61 -6.00
C LYS A 60 -23.96 -4.58 -7.00
N LEU A 61 -22.63 -4.59 -7.13
CA LEU A 61 -21.89 -5.56 -7.93
C LEU A 61 -21.82 -6.88 -7.14
N SER A 62 -22.89 -7.67 -7.23
CA SER A 62 -23.06 -8.96 -6.55
C SER A 62 -22.20 -10.09 -7.11
N ASP A 63 -21.31 -9.79 -8.05
CA ASP A 63 -20.40 -10.78 -8.62
C ASP A 63 -19.27 -11.01 -7.63
N LEU A 64 -19.52 -11.89 -6.67
CA LEU A 64 -18.50 -12.50 -5.84
C LEU A 64 -17.53 -13.21 -6.77
N ILE A 65 -16.45 -12.54 -7.16
CA ILE A 65 -15.36 -13.15 -7.92
C ILE A 65 -14.78 -14.25 -7.02
N PRO A 66 -14.96 -15.54 -7.35
CA PRO A 66 -14.40 -16.60 -6.54
C PRO A 66 -12.88 -16.48 -6.60
N MET A 67 -12.27 -16.21 -5.45
CA MET A 67 -10.82 -16.23 -5.33
C MET A 67 -10.35 -17.67 -5.50
N SER A 68 -9.80 -17.97 -6.68
CA SER A 68 -9.29 -19.29 -7.06
C SER A 68 -8.23 -19.83 -6.09
N ILE A 69 -7.53 -18.93 -5.38
CA ILE A 69 -6.43 -19.26 -4.50
C ILE A 69 -6.72 -18.76 -3.07
N PRO A 70 -6.43 -19.57 -2.03
CA PRO A 70 -6.62 -19.16 -0.64
C PRO A 70 -5.90 -17.86 -0.27
N LYS A 71 -6.50 -17.09 0.65
CA LYS A 71 -5.87 -15.88 1.21
C LYS A 71 -4.52 -16.18 1.88
N SER A 72 -4.37 -17.36 2.48
CA SER A 72 -3.13 -17.80 3.12
C SER A 72 -1.96 -17.87 2.13
N TYR A 73 -2.21 -18.34 0.91
CA TYR A 73 -1.20 -18.40 -0.15
C TYR A 73 -0.74 -17.00 -0.56
N HIS A 74 -1.68 -16.08 -0.81
CA HIS A 74 -1.35 -14.70 -1.15
C HIS A 74 -0.50 -14.04 -0.05
N LYS A 75 -0.88 -14.23 1.22
CA LYS A 75 -0.10 -13.75 2.36
C LYS A 75 1.30 -14.34 2.39
N LYS A 76 1.44 -15.64 2.10
CA LYS A 76 2.74 -16.33 2.06
C LYS A 76 3.63 -15.75 0.96
N VAL A 77 3.14 -15.68 -0.29
CA VAL A 77 3.89 -15.16 -1.43
C VAL A 77 4.31 -13.71 -1.21
N LEU A 78 3.38 -12.87 -0.71
CA LEU A 78 3.69 -11.48 -0.42
C LEU A 78 4.76 -11.35 0.68
N LYS A 79 4.66 -12.15 1.74
CA LYS A 79 5.66 -12.18 2.81
C LYS A 79 7.03 -12.61 2.28
N GLU A 80 7.10 -13.64 1.46
CA GLU A 80 8.36 -14.11 0.85
C GLU A 80 8.98 -13.02 -0.02
N LYS A 81 8.19 -12.34 -0.85
CA LYS A 81 8.64 -11.21 -1.67
C LYS A 81 9.19 -10.06 -0.81
N ILE A 82 8.46 -9.65 0.22
CA ILE A 82 8.88 -8.55 1.12
C ILE A 82 10.17 -8.91 1.85
N ILE A 83 10.29 -10.14 2.37
CA ILE A 83 11.51 -10.58 3.07
C ILE A 83 12.70 -10.61 2.11
N SER A 84 12.49 -11.08 0.87
CA SER A 84 13.54 -11.10 -0.14
C SER A 84 14.04 -9.70 -0.47
N GLU A 85 13.13 -8.77 -0.75
CA GLU A 85 13.47 -7.38 -1.07
C GLU A 85 14.16 -6.69 0.10
N TRP A 86 13.64 -6.86 1.31
CA TRP A 86 14.24 -6.31 2.52
C TRP A 86 15.66 -6.87 2.74
N ASN A 87 15.86 -8.17 2.54
CA ASN A 87 17.19 -8.76 2.65
C ASN A 87 18.14 -8.21 1.59
N ASN A 88 17.68 -8.02 0.35
CA ASN A 88 18.51 -7.44 -0.71
C ASN A 88 18.99 -6.02 -0.34
N LEU A 89 18.06 -5.16 0.06
CA LEU A 89 18.37 -3.81 0.54
C LEU A 89 19.32 -3.83 1.73
N TYR A 90 19.09 -4.76 2.68
CA TYR A 90 19.95 -4.93 3.84
C TYR A 90 21.38 -5.31 3.44
N GLN A 91 21.56 -6.25 2.50
CA GLN A 91 22.88 -6.68 2.05
C GLN A 91 23.64 -5.58 1.32
N ILE A 92 22.98 -4.90 0.37
CA ILE A 92 23.59 -3.85 -0.45
C ILE A 92 23.95 -2.60 0.37
N SER A 93 23.21 -2.32 1.45
CA SER A 93 23.47 -1.16 2.29
C SER A 93 24.86 -1.20 2.93
N ASN A 94 25.64 -0.11 2.88
CA ASN A 94 26.91 -0.02 3.61
C ASN A 94 26.74 0.29 5.12
N ASN A 95 25.49 0.39 5.59
CA ASN A 95 25.20 0.76 6.97
C ASN A 95 25.29 -0.44 7.94
N ALA A 96 25.46 -0.11 9.22
CA ALA A 96 25.42 -1.05 10.34
C ALA A 96 26.35 -2.28 10.19
N PRO A 97 27.65 -2.08 9.89
CA PRO A 97 28.59 -3.19 9.69
C PRO A 97 28.67 -4.12 10.91
N LEU A 98 28.68 -3.56 12.12
CA LEU A 98 28.68 -4.35 13.35
C LEU A 98 27.40 -5.18 13.50
N THR A 99 26.21 -4.60 13.25
CA THR A 99 24.96 -5.36 13.30
C THR A 99 24.95 -6.51 12.29
N LYS A 100 25.53 -6.31 11.11
CA LYS A 100 25.63 -7.34 10.06
C LYS A 100 26.54 -8.50 10.44
N GLU A 101 27.53 -8.29 11.28
CA GLU A 101 28.39 -9.36 11.80
C GLU A 101 27.58 -10.36 12.65
N PHE A 102 26.70 -9.85 13.51
CA PHE A 102 25.84 -10.69 14.34
C PHE A 102 24.59 -11.19 13.61
N ILE A 103 24.04 -10.38 12.70
CA ILE A 103 22.78 -10.64 12.00
C ILE A 103 23.05 -10.51 10.50
N PRO A 104 23.64 -11.53 9.86
CA PRO A 104 24.11 -11.42 8.49
C PRO A 104 22.98 -11.39 7.47
N SER A 105 21.76 -11.80 7.81
CA SER A 105 20.60 -11.75 6.91
C SER A 105 19.29 -11.53 7.68
N ILE A 106 18.28 -11.02 6.98
CA ILE A 106 16.93 -10.86 7.54
C ILE A 106 16.34 -12.22 7.93
N GLN A 107 16.60 -13.26 7.15
CA GLN A 107 16.17 -14.63 7.46
C GLN A 107 16.79 -15.12 8.77
N SER A 108 18.08 -14.83 9.00
CA SER A 108 18.76 -15.16 10.26
C SER A 108 18.08 -14.46 11.44
N ARG A 109 17.77 -13.16 11.31
CA ARG A 109 17.03 -12.40 12.33
C ARG A 109 15.67 -13.02 12.64
N LEU A 110 14.90 -13.38 11.62
CA LEU A 110 13.56 -13.94 11.77
C LEU A 110 13.55 -15.34 12.39
N LYS A 111 14.62 -16.12 12.19
CA LYS A 111 14.83 -17.43 12.83
C LYS A 111 15.25 -17.28 14.30
N ALA A 112 15.96 -16.21 14.64
CA ALA A 112 16.41 -15.91 16.00
C ALA A 112 15.27 -15.40 16.89
N LYS A 113 14.29 -16.27 17.17
CA LYS A 113 13.10 -15.97 17.99
C LYS A 113 13.43 -15.64 19.45
N HIS A 114 14.59 -16.09 19.94
CA HIS A 114 15.07 -15.84 21.30
C HIS A 114 15.68 -14.44 21.47
N ILE A 115 16.00 -13.75 20.38
CA ILE A 115 16.54 -12.39 20.42
C ILE A 115 15.38 -11.40 20.52
N HIS A 116 15.21 -10.85 21.72
CA HIS A 116 14.30 -9.76 22.02
C HIS A 116 15.10 -8.46 22.10
N PRO A 117 14.96 -7.54 21.13
CA PRO A 117 15.69 -6.28 21.15
C PRO A 117 15.22 -5.46 22.35
N ASP A 118 16.14 -5.14 23.24
CA ASP A 118 15.96 -4.11 24.26
C ASP A 118 16.89 -2.93 23.96
N PHE A 119 16.80 -1.88 24.77
CA PHE A 119 17.64 -0.69 24.60
C PHE A 119 19.13 -1.03 24.63
N LYS A 120 19.59 -1.80 25.63
CA LYS A 120 21.02 -2.09 25.82
C LYS A 120 21.58 -2.98 24.72
N LEU A 121 20.85 -4.04 24.38
CA LEU A 121 21.19 -4.97 23.32
C LEU A 121 21.23 -4.27 21.97
N THR A 122 20.28 -3.38 21.69
CA THR A 122 20.28 -2.62 20.43
C THR A 122 21.50 -1.71 20.36
N GLN A 123 21.80 -0.96 21.43
CA GLN A 123 22.99 -0.11 21.51
C GLN A 123 24.29 -0.90 21.34
N PHE A 124 24.36 -2.09 21.91
CA PHE A 124 25.49 -3.01 21.74
C PHE A 124 25.62 -3.47 20.28
N LEU A 125 24.53 -4.00 19.69
CA LEU A 125 24.52 -4.51 18.32
C LEU A 125 24.78 -3.44 17.25
N THR A 126 24.43 -2.18 17.53
CA THR A 126 24.70 -1.07 16.61
C THR A 126 26.03 -0.36 16.92
N GLY A 127 26.72 -0.73 18.01
CA GLY A 127 27.97 -0.09 18.40
C GLY A 127 27.78 1.36 18.88
N HIS A 128 26.59 1.67 19.39
CA HIS A 128 26.24 3.00 19.91
C HIS A 128 26.26 3.05 21.45
N GLY A 129 26.48 1.90 22.10
CA GLY A 129 26.65 1.84 23.54
C GLY A 129 27.77 2.75 24.00
N LYS A 130 27.47 3.68 24.90
CA LYS A 130 28.47 4.50 25.57
C LYS A 130 29.44 3.55 26.28
N HIS A 131 30.73 3.65 25.97
CA HIS A 131 31.78 2.91 26.68
C HIS A 131 31.55 3.08 28.18
N ILE A 132 31.29 1.97 28.86
CA ILE A 132 31.30 1.86 30.32
C ILE A 132 32.77 1.73 30.73
#